data_AF-A0A2N8NUJ3-F1
#
_entry.id   AF-A0A2N8NUJ3-F1
#
_cell.length_a   1.000
_cell.length_b   1.000
_cell.length_c   1.000
_cell.angle_alpha   90.00
_cell.angle_beta   90.00
_cell.angle_gamma   90.00
#
_symmetry.space_group_name_H-M   'P 1'
#
loop_
_entity.id
_entity.type
_entity.pdbx_description
1 polymer ?
#
loop_
_entity_poly.entity_id
_entity_poly.type
_entity_poly.pdbx_seq_one_letter_code
_entity_poly.pdbx_strand_id
1 'polypeptide(L)'
;MTRDGADLIVEANGMLIQGPGTLAGELAGVRARKVFKTSSWLRYAAGELNRQEAFDAIVAVLDVPPAAVASTVNAYRDAWHIPPGLPEILDALKEHSVRLYGLVTMPATDWGHARERFAGLWSRFDGLAASGDLDAGFLSLVMTAKHP
;
A
#
# COMPACT_ATOMS: atom_id res chain seq x y z
N MET A 1 21.90 -16.68 -28.11
CA MET A 1 21.27 -16.85 -26.79
C MET A 1 20.39 -15.64 -26.54
N THR A 2 19.09 -15.76 -26.75
CA THR A 2 18.13 -14.80 -26.23
C THR A 2 18.17 -14.92 -24.71
N ARG A 3 18.64 -13.90 -24.00
CA ARG A 3 18.36 -13.82 -22.57
C ARG A 3 16.87 -13.50 -22.50
N ASP A 4 16.06 -14.51 -22.16
CA ASP A 4 14.68 -14.26 -21.80
C ASP A 4 14.68 -13.22 -20.67
N GLY A 5 13.96 -12.11 -20.89
CA GLY A 5 13.85 -11.05 -19.90
C GLY A 5 13.30 -11.60 -18.59
N ALA A 6 13.77 -11.07 -17.46
CA ALA A 6 13.26 -11.48 -16.16
C ALA A 6 11.97 -10.71 -15.81
N ASP A 7 11.08 -11.35 -15.06
CA ASP A 7 9.87 -10.70 -14.54
C ASP A 7 10.06 -10.46 -13.04
N LEU A 8 9.81 -9.22 -12.60
CA LEU A 8 9.88 -8.82 -11.20
C LEU A 8 8.50 -8.33 -10.74
N ILE A 9 8.00 -8.91 -9.65
CA ILE A 9 6.81 -8.42 -8.94
C ILE A 9 7.28 -7.67 -7.69
N VAL A 10 6.82 -6.42 -7.53
CA VAL A 10 7.20 -5.56 -6.41
C VAL A 10 5.98 -5.13 -5.62
N GLU A 11 5.96 -5.44 -4.32
CA GLU A 11 4.94 -4.91 -3.40
C GLU A 11 5.13 -3.41 -3.19
N ALA A 12 4.07 -2.62 -3.33
CA ALA A 12 4.18 -1.18 -3.24
C ALA A 12 4.36 -0.67 -1.81
N ASN A 13 3.63 -1.24 -0.83
CA ASN A 13 3.61 -0.70 0.52
C ASN A 13 4.89 -1.03 1.30
N GLY A 14 5.66 0.01 1.64
CA GLY A 14 6.90 -0.12 2.38
C GLY A 14 8.14 -0.32 1.52
N MET A 15 7.98 -0.64 0.22
CA MET A 15 9.09 -0.73 -0.73
C MET A 15 9.07 0.39 -1.77
N LEU A 16 7.95 0.59 -2.46
CA LEU A 16 7.81 1.63 -3.48
C LEU A 16 7.36 2.96 -2.90
N ILE A 17 6.48 2.89 -1.90
CA ILE A 17 5.99 4.05 -1.15
C ILE A 17 6.23 3.79 0.33
N GLN A 18 6.83 4.78 0.99
CA GLN A 18 7.11 4.74 2.41
C GLN A 18 6.41 5.89 3.13
N GLY A 19 5.91 5.60 4.33
CA GLY A 19 5.43 6.57 5.28
C GLY A 19 6.31 6.59 6.53
N PRO A 20 6.09 7.52 7.45
CA PRO A 20 6.87 7.61 8.69
C PRO A 20 6.69 6.37 9.57
N GLY A 21 7.74 5.92 10.26
CA GLY A 21 7.67 4.74 11.13
C GLY A 21 6.70 4.89 12.32
N THR A 22 6.42 6.13 12.72
CA THR A 22 5.47 6.51 13.76
C THR A 22 4.46 7.52 13.22
N LEU A 23 3.28 7.52 13.82
CA LEU A 23 2.21 8.45 13.53
C LEU A 23 2.52 9.85 14.09
N ALA A 24 1.77 10.85 13.59
CA ALA A 24 1.82 12.23 14.02
C ALA A 24 0.48 12.64 14.71
N GLY A 25 0.38 13.90 15.12
CA GLY A 25 -0.85 14.44 15.71
C GLY A 25 -1.20 13.80 17.06
N GLU A 26 -2.48 13.53 17.30
CA GLU A 26 -2.98 12.96 18.55
C GLU A 26 -2.48 11.52 18.81
N LEU A 27 -2.00 10.82 17.78
CA LEU A 27 -1.40 9.49 17.89
C LEU A 27 0.14 9.53 17.78
N ALA A 28 0.76 10.68 18.06
CA ALA A 28 2.22 10.82 18.00
C ALA A 28 2.95 9.72 18.77
N GLY A 29 3.95 9.10 18.13
CA GLY A 29 4.76 8.03 18.71
C GLY A 29 4.14 6.63 18.63
N VAL A 30 2.86 6.50 18.25
CA VAL A 30 2.28 5.19 17.91
C VAL A 30 2.94 4.67 16.65
N ARG A 31 3.43 3.42 16.66
CA ARG A 31 4.01 2.80 15.45
C ARG A 31 2.93 2.68 14.37
N ALA A 32 3.22 3.14 13.16
CA ALA A 32 2.27 3.12 12.05
C ALA A 32 1.69 1.71 11.77
N ARG A 33 2.50 0.66 11.97
CA ARG A 33 2.06 -0.74 11.83
C ARG A 33 0.90 -1.13 12.76
N LYS A 34 0.70 -0.45 13.89
CA LYS A 34 -0.43 -0.69 14.80
C LYS A 34 -1.77 -0.24 14.21
N VAL A 35 -1.75 0.51 13.11
CA VAL A 35 -2.93 0.91 12.33
C VAL A 35 -2.95 0.13 11.02
N PHE A 36 -1.92 0.34 10.19
CA PHE A 36 -1.92 -0.10 8.78
C PHE A 36 -1.58 -1.58 8.53
N LYS A 37 -1.28 -2.35 9.59
CA LYS A 37 -1.03 -3.81 9.50
C LYS A 37 -1.98 -4.61 10.40
N THR A 38 -3.09 -4.00 10.82
CA THR A 38 -4.16 -4.69 11.54
C THR A 38 -5.03 -5.49 10.58
N SER A 39 -5.72 -6.52 11.08
CA SER A 39 -6.68 -7.30 10.29
C SER A 39 -7.78 -6.40 9.72
N SER A 40 -8.31 -5.47 10.50
CA SER A 40 -9.34 -4.52 10.07
C SER A 40 -8.87 -3.64 8.91
N TRP A 41 -7.61 -3.16 8.96
CA TRP A 41 -7.05 -2.38 7.86
C TRP A 41 -6.87 -3.21 6.59
N LEU A 42 -6.39 -4.45 6.71
CA LEU A 42 -6.21 -5.34 5.55
C LEU A 42 -7.55 -5.71 4.91
N ARG A 43 -8.60 -5.96 5.72
CA ARG A 43 -9.96 -6.20 5.23
C ARG A 43 -10.57 -4.96 4.57
N TYR A 44 -10.26 -3.77 5.09
CA TYR A 44 -10.62 -2.52 4.41
C TYR A 44 -9.88 -2.36 3.07
N ALA A 45 -8.58 -2.64 3.03
CA ALA A 45 -7.80 -2.63 1.79
C ALA A 45 -8.32 -3.64 0.76
N ALA A 46 -8.97 -4.71 1.22
CA ALA A 46 -9.63 -5.72 0.39
C ALA A 46 -11.06 -5.40 -0.02
N GLY A 47 -11.62 -4.27 0.44
CA GLY A 47 -13.02 -3.92 0.20
C GLY A 47 -14.04 -4.74 0.99
N GLU A 48 -13.60 -5.57 1.95
CA GLU A 48 -14.50 -6.37 2.80
C GLU A 48 -15.15 -5.53 3.91
N LEU A 49 -14.46 -4.48 4.36
CA LEU A 49 -14.97 -3.50 5.31
C LEU A 49 -15.07 -2.15 4.62
N ASN A 50 -16.04 -1.35 5.03
CA ASN A 50 -16.03 0.07 4.68
C ASN A 50 -15.09 0.85 5.62
N ARG A 51 -14.84 2.12 5.30
CA ARG A 51 -13.93 2.99 6.06
C ARG A 51 -14.33 3.11 7.53
N GLN A 52 -15.62 3.29 7.79
CA GLN A 52 -16.13 3.52 9.14
C GLN A 52 -15.90 2.28 10.02
N GLU A 53 -16.28 1.10 9.53
CA GLU A 53 -16.08 -0.17 10.23
C GLU A 53 -14.60 -0.43 10.56
N ALA A 54 -13.72 -0.16 9.61
CA ALA A 54 -12.29 -0.32 9.80
C ALA A 54 -11.74 0.65 10.86
N PHE A 55 -12.19 1.91 10.82
CA PHE A 55 -11.74 2.95 11.76
C PHE A 55 -12.26 2.69 13.17
N ASP A 56 -13.51 2.28 13.31
CA ASP A 56 -14.11 1.93 14.61
C ASP A 56 -13.37 0.73 15.25
N ALA A 57 -12.97 -0.26 14.45
CA ALA A 57 -12.15 -1.36 14.95
C ALA A 57 -10.76 -0.90 15.41
N ILE A 58 -10.15 0.07 14.73
CA ILE A 58 -8.87 0.65 15.12
C ILE A 58 -9.01 1.49 16.40
N VAL A 59 -10.09 2.27 16.52
CA VAL A 59 -10.46 3.02 17.73
C VAL A 59 -10.54 2.09 18.93
N ALA A 60 -11.27 0.98 18.80
CA ALA A 60 -11.45 0.03 19.89
C ALA A 60 -10.14 -0.65 20.31
N VAL A 61 -9.25 -0.93 19.36
CA VAL A 61 -7.94 -1.57 19.64
C VAL A 61 -6.93 -0.61 20.25
N LEU A 62 -6.94 0.65 19.81
CA LEU A 62 -5.99 1.66 20.29
C LEU A 62 -6.49 2.44 21.51
N ASP A 63 -7.78 2.35 21.82
CA ASP A 63 -8.47 3.11 22.88
C ASP A 63 -8.28 4.63 22.72
N VAL A 64 -8.67 5.15 21.55
CA VAL A 64 -8.44 6.54 21.12
C VAL A 64 -9.69 7.18 20.53
N PRO A 65 -9.80 8.52 20.51
CA PRO A 65 -10.93 9.18 19.87
C PRO A 65 -11.05 8.84 18.37
N PRO A 66 -12.27 8.66 17.81
CA PRO A 66 -12.46 8.42 16.38
C PRO A 66 -11.85 9.50 15.47
N ALA A 67 -11.93 10.76 15.87
CA ALA A 67 -11.33 11.88 15.15
C ALA A 67 -9.80 11.77 15.04
N ALA A 68 -9.14 11.18 16.06
CA ALA A 68 -7.71 10.95 16.08
C ALA A 68 -7.28 9.97 14.98
N VAL A 69 -8.04 8.89 14.78
CA VAL A 69 -7.73 7.88 13.75
C VAL A 69 -7.85 8.50 12.36
N ALA A 70 -8.94 9.21 12.08
CA ALA A 70 -9.16 9.78 10.76
C ALA A 70 -8.13 10.85 10.37
N SER A 71 -7.85 11.78 11.28
CA SER A 71 -6.84 12.83 11.06
C SER A 71 -5.45 12.23 10.89
N THR A 72 -5.09 11.23 11.69
CA THR A 72 -3.79 10.57 11.64
C THR A 72 -3.58 9.76 10.37
N VAL A 73 -4.60 9.03 9.91
CA VAL A 73 -4.54 8.28 8.64
C VAL A 73 -4.30 9.24 7.47
N ASN A 74 -5.02 10.36 7.44
CA ASN A 74 -4.82 11.38 6.41
C ASN A 74 -3.41 11.98 6.48
N ALA A 75 -2.93 12.36 7.67
CA ALA A 75 -1.59 12.90 7.84
C ALA A 75 -0.48 11.91 7.45
N TYR A 76 -0.66 10.63 7.77
CA TYR A 76 0.27 9.57 7.36
C TYR A 76 0.34 9.41 5.85
N ARG A 77 -0.82 9.43 5.18
CA ARG A 77 -0.93 9.41 3.72
C ARG A 77 -0.25 10.62 3.08
N ASP A 78 -0.46 11.80 3.65
CA ASP A 78 0.13 13.04 3.15
C ASP A 78 1.66 13.05 3.30
N ALA A 79 2.20 12.29 4.26
CA ALA A 79 3.64 12.10 4.47
C ALA A 79 4.28 11.00 3.60
N TRP A 80 3.53 10.36 2.71
CA TRP A 80 4.08 9.36 1.80
C TRP A 80 5.14 9.95 0.87
N HIS A 81 6.18 9.16 0.63
CA HIS A 81 7.26 9.50 -0.27
C HIS A 81 7.80 8.25 -0.97
N ILE A 82 8.49 8.48 -2.08
CA ILE A 82 9.25 7.46 -2.80
C ILE A 82 10.66 7.42 -2.19
N PRO A 83 11.23 6.23 -1.91
CA PRO A 83 12.61 6.14 -1.45
C PRO A 83 13.59 6.79 -2.44
N PRO A 84 14.60 7.55 -1.95
CA PRO A 84 15.62 8.12 -2.82
C PRO A 84 16.34 7.05 -3.64
N GLY A 85 16.59 7.31 -4.93
CA GLY A 85 17.29 6.39 -5.82
C GLY A 85 16.43 5.25 -6.39
N LEU A 86 15.20 5.06 -5.90
CA LEU A 86 14.33 3.99 -6.38
C LEU A 86 13.93 4.18 -7.86
N PRO A 87 13.51 5.37 -8.35
CA PRO A 87 13.20 5.56 -9.75
C PRO A 87 14.35 5.15 -10.68
N GLU A 88 15.59 5.50 -10.34
CA GLU A 88 16.79 5.18 -11.08
C GLU A 88 17.07 3.67 -11.11
N ILE A 89 16.83 2.96 -10.00
CA ILE A 89 16.93 1.50 -9.93
C ILE A 89 15.89 0.85 -10.86
N LEU A 90 14.65 1.32 -10.83
CA LEU A 90 13.59 0.79 -11.70
C LEU A 90 13.92 1.02 -13.18
N ASP A 91 14.41 2.20 -13.53
CA ASP A 91 14.80 2.54 -14.90
C ASP A 91 15.97 1.63 -15.38
N ALA A 92 17.00 1.43 -14.54
CA ALA A 92 18.10 0.52 -14.84
C ALA A 92 17.65 -0.94 -15.04
N LEU A 93 16.68 -1.42 -14.25
CA LEU A 93 16.10 -2.76 -14.45
C LEU A 93 15.45 -2.88 -15.83
N LYS A 94 14.71 -1.85 -16.27
CA LYS A 94 14.09 -1.84 -17.61
C LYS A 94 15.12 -1.82 -18.73
N GLU A 95 16.22 -1.08 -18.58
CA GLU A 95 17.34 -1.09 -19.53
C GLU A 95 17.94 -2.50 -19.69
N HIS A 96 17.90 -3.31 -18.63
CA HIS A 96 18.29 -4.72 -18.64
C HIS A 96 17.16 -5.68 -19.07
N SER A 97 16.11 -5.17 -19.72
CA SER A 97 14.97 -5.95 -20.22
C SER A 97 14.21 -6.73 -19.13
N VAL A 98 14.20 -6.21 -17.90
CA VAL A 98 13.33 -6.72 -16.83
C VAL A 98 11.94 -6.13 -16.98
N ARG A 99 10.90 -6.96 -16.96
CA ARG A 99 9.50 -6.51 -16.86
C ARG A 99 9.13 -6.30 -15.40
N LEU A 100 8.50 -5.18 -15.11
CA LEU A 100 8.17 -4.75 -13.76
C LEU A 100 6.66 -4.79 -13.55
N TYR A 101 6.21 -5.54 -12.55
CA TYR A 101 4.82 -5.63 -12.13
C TYR A 101 4.65 -5.14 -10.70
N GLY A 102 3.71 -4.22 -10.47
CA GLY A 102 3.44 -3.67 -9.14
C GLY A 102 2.26 -4.39 -8.50
N LEU A 103 2.43 -4.83 -7.25
CA LEU A 103 1.34 -5.30 -6.39
C LEU A 103 1.05 -4.23 -5.35
N VAL A 104 -0.20 -3.76 -5.27
CA VAL A 104 -0.58 -2.63 -4.41
C VAL A 104 -1.69 -3.06 -3.46
N THR A 105 -1.37 -3.20 -2.18
CA THR A 105 -2.35 -3.58 -1.14
C THR A 105 -2.80 -2.36 -0.33
N MET A 106 -3.79 -1.61 -0.79
CA MET A 106 -4.32 -0.44 -0.07
C MET A 106 -5.80 -0.20 -0.38
N PRO A 107 -6.56 0.49 0.50
CA PRO A 107 -7.94 0.85 0.21
C PRO A 107 -8.08 1.63 -1.10
N ALA A 108 -9.21 1.50 -1.80
CA ALA A 108 -9.44 2.16 -3.10
C ALA A 108 -9.21 3.68 -3.06
N THR A 109 -9.63 4.35 -1.99
CA THR A 109 -9.40 5.80 -1.81
C THR A 109 -7.93 6.16 -1.69
N ASP A 110 -7.16 5.31 -1.01
CA ASP A 110 -5.74 5.50 -0.78
C ASP A 110 -4.95 5.18 -2.06
N TRP A 111 -5.41 4.18 -2.82
CA TRP A 111 -4.88 3.87 -4.14
C TRP A 111 -5.08 5.01 -5.13
N GLY A 112 -6.30 5.56 -5.23
CA GLY A 112 -6.56 6.73 -6.08
C GLY A 112 -5.61 7.88 -5.78
N HIS A 113 -5.44 8.20 -4.49
CA HIS A 113 -4.51 9.24 -4.05
C HIS A 113 -3.05 8.93 -4.42
N ALA A 114 -2.57 7.72 -4.14
CA ALA A 114 -1.19 7.33 -4.46
C ALA A 114 -0.94 7.31 -5.98
N ARG A 115 -1.93 6.87 -6.77
CA ARG A 115 -1.87 6.79 -8.23
C ARG A 115 -1.70 8.17 -8.86
N GLU A 116 -2.46 9.15 -8.39
CA GLU A 116 -2.35 10.54 -8.83
C GLU A 116 -1.04 11.17 -8.39
N ARG A 117 -0.72 11.08 -7.09
CA ARG A 117 0.44 11.76 -6.50
C ARG A 117 1.78 11.26 -7.04
N PHE A 118 1.88 9.96 -7.32
CA PHE A 118 3.12 9.32 -7.77
C PHE A 118 3.00 8.77 -9.20
N ALA A 119 2.23 9.43 -10.07
CA ALA A 119 2.00 9.00 -11.45
C ALA A 119 3.30 8.63 -12.21
N GLY A 120 4.38 9.41 -12.00
CA GLY A 120 5.69 9.13 -12.60
C GLY A 120 6.34 7.83 -12.12
N LEU A 121 6.12 7.40 -10.87
CA LEU A 121 6.58 6.10 -10.39
C LEU A 121 5.85 4.97 -11.12
N TRP A 122 4.52 5.06 -11.20
CA TRP A 122 3.67 4.01 -11.72
C TRP A 122 3.85 3.75 -13.21
N SER A 123 4.21 4.78 -13.98
CA SER A 123 4.49 4.65 -15.42
C SER A 123 5.70 3.77 -15.75
N ARG A 124 6.50 3.40 -14.74
CA ARG A 124 7.64 2.48 -14.92
C ARG A 124 7.22 1.02 -14.97
N PHE A 125 6.05 0.69 -14.43
CA PHE A 125 5.56 -0.68 -14.37
C PHE A 125 4.80 -1.07 -15.64
N ASP A 126 5.04 -2.29 -16.12
CA ASP A 126 4.37 -2.89 -17.28
C ASP A 126 2.97 -3.42 -16.92
N GLY A 127 2.70 -3.60 -15.62
CA GLY A 127 1.38 -3.90 -15.11
C GLY A 127 1.26 -3.57 -13.63
N LEU A 128 0.05 -3.25 -13.18
CA LEU A 128 -0.28 -2.96 -11.80
C LEU A 128 -1.50 -3.80 -11.40
N ALA A 129 -1.41 -4.45 -10.24
CA ALA A 129 -2.52 -5.12 -9.58
C ALA A 129 -2.73 -4.45 -8.23
N ALA A 130 -3.83 -3.71 -8.09
CA ALA A 130 -4.17 -3.02 -6.85
C ALA A 130 -5.40 -3.63 -6.20
N SER A 131 -5.35 -3.91 -4.90
CA SER A 131 -6.51 -4.42 -4.15
C SER A 131 -7.72 -3.48 -4.23
N GLY A 132 -7.48 -2.17 -4.32
CA GLY A 132 -8.52 -1.16 -4.51
C GLY A 132 -9.18 -1.17 -5.89
N ASP A 133 -8.57 -1.80 -6.90
CA ASP A 133 -9.12 -1.94 -8.26
C ASP A 133 -9.80 -3.30 -8.48
N LEU A 134 -9.75 -4.20 -7.49
CA LEU A 134 -10.17 -5.58 -7.62
C LEU A 134 -11.40 -5.83 -6.74
N ASP A 135 -12.38 -6.55 -7.29
CA ASP A 135 -13.51 -7.02 -6.50
C ASP A 135 -13.01 -7.92 -5.36
N ALA A 136 -13.74 -7.94 -4.24
CA ALA A 136 -13.34 -8.61 -2.98
C ALA A 136 -12.90 -10.09 -3.13
N GLY A 137 -13.22 -10.75 -4.24
CA GLY A 137 -12.79 -12.12 -4.56
C GLY A 137 -11.30 -12.30 -4.90
N PHE A 138 -10.58 -11.26 -5.34
CA PHE A 138 -9.20 -11.43 -5.81
C PHE A 138 -8.19 -11.63 -4.66
N LEU A 139 -8.33 -10.89 -3.56
CA LEU A 139 -7.43 -11.05 -2.41
C LEU A 139 -7.65 -12.36 -1.65
N SER A 140 -8.86 -12.93 -1.70
CA SER A 140 -9.12 -14.28 -1.19
C SER A 140 -8.21 -15.32 -1.88
N LEU A 141 -7.96 -15.17 -3.19
CA LEU A 141 -7.07 -16.05 -3.96
C LEU A 141 -5.58 -15.90 -3.55
N VAL A 142 -5.14 -14.68 -3.26
CA VAL A 142 -3.75 -14.40 -2.83
C VAL A 142 -3.51 -14.80 -1.37
N MET A 143 -4.51 -14.65 -0.50
CA MET A 143 -4.40 -15.01 0.92
C MET A 143 -4.59 -16.52 1.19
N THR A 144 -5.33 -17.25 0.34
CA THR A 144 -5.45 -18.72 0.43
C THR A 144 -4.26 -19.46 -0.14
N ALA A 145 -3.44 -18.83 -0.98
CA ALA A 145 -2.20 -19.41 -1.51
C ALA A 145 -1.07 -19.60 -0.48
N LYS A 146 -1.31 -19.30 0.82
CA LYS A 146 -0.34 -19.46 1.91
C LYS A 146 -0.52 -20.69 2.81
N HIS A 147 -1.35 -21.66 2.43
CA HIS A 147 -1.43 -22.95 3.14
C HIS A 147 -1.54 -24.14 2.18
N PRO A 148 -0.43 -24.79 1.80
CA PRO A 148 -0.38 -26.25 1.80
C PRO A 148 -0.30 -26.80 3.24
#